data_AF-A0A086CHZ3-F1
#
_entry.id   AF-A0A086CHZ3-F1
#
_cell.length_a   1.000
_cell.length_b   1.000
_cell.length_c   1.000
_cell.angle_alpha   90.00
_cell.angle_beta   90.00
_cell.angle_gamma   90.00
#
_symmetry.space_group_name_H-M   'P 1'
#
loop_
_entity.id
_entity.type
_entity.pdbx_description
1 polymer ?
#
loop_
_entity_poly.entity_id
_entity_poly.type
_entity_poly.pdbx_seq_one_letter_code
_entity_poly.pdbx_strand_id
1 'polypeptide(L)'
;MIFSPTLILEGIFNLPNLEYLLLLLLPVFWGISFVSLSPLIPCIPSFAMNLLSQNLLQKDLLHHYSLPILPFIIIIIIKTIAQKQKWIHKKYIFLWSLISFIMLAKLGNFTSRYLISLDTWTASKEAISRIAEESSVLTYTYIAPHISHRSTVKLIEQEADINLEQFDHILLNDFLSQNEQVKEQVKKNNHFSLIFQKNHIYLFKKLINK
;
A
#
# COMPACT_ATOMS: atom_id res chain seq x y z
N MET A 1 10.49 -6.54 -25.10
CA MET A 1 10.83 -5.17 -24.64
C MET A 1 12.05 -4.56 -25.34
N ILE A 2 13.14 -5.29 -25.62
CA ILE A 2 14.31 -4.75 -26.36
C ILE A 2 14.00 -4.36 -27.82
N PHE A 3 12.93 -4.88 -28.40
CA PHE A 3 12.62 -4.75 -29.83
C PHE A 3 11.64 -3.63 -30.21
N SER A 4 11.33 -2.69 -29.30
CA SER A 4 10.41 -1.58 -29.58
C SER A 4 10.80 -0.31 -28.80
N PRO A 5 11.83 0.43 -29.24
CA PRO A 5 12.34 1.61 -28.54
C PRO A 5 11.29 2.72 -28.38
N THR A 6 10.30 2.78 -29.27
CA THR A 6 9.15 3.68 -29.18
C THR A 6 8.30 3.41 -27.94
N LEU A 7 8.05 2.14 -27.58
CA LEU A 7 7.30 1.78 -26.37
C LEU A 7 8.04 2.17 -25.09
N ILE A 8 9.37 2.25 -25.12
CA ILE A 8 10.18 2.71 -23.99
C ILE A 8 10.03 4.22 -23.83
N LEU A 9 10.07 4.98 -24.93
CA LEU A 9 9.88 6.44 -24.90
C LEU A 9 8.46 6.82 -24.47
N GLU A 10 7.43 6.20 -25.05
CA GLU A 10 6.03 6.38 -24.62
C GLU A 10 5.81 5.91 -23.17
N GLY A 11 6.50 4.82 -22.81
CA GLY A 11 6.55 4.30 -21.46
C GLY A 11 7.17 5.27 -20.46
N ILE A 12 8.10 6.14 -20.85
CA ILE A 12 8.77 7.13 -19.98
C ILE A 12 8.00 8.46 -19.96
N PHE A 13 7.55 8.92 -21.13
CA PHE A 13 6.87 10.21 -21.31
C PHE A 13 5.35 10.07 -21.24
N ASN A 14 4.85 9.62 -20.10
CA ASN A 14 3.41 9.65 -19.79
C ASN A 14 3.14 10.43 -18.50
N LEU A 15 1.90 10.88 -18.35
CA LEU A 15 1.50 11.72 -17.21
C LEU A 15 1.77 11.04 -15.84
N PRO A 16 1.43 9.76 -15.62
CA PRO A 16 1.75 9.08 -14.35
C PRO A 16 3.25 9.06 -14.03
N ASN A 17 4.10 8.90 -15.03
CA ASN A 17 5.55 8.89 -14.85
C ASN A 17 6.11 10.28 -14.57
N LEU A 18 5.59 11.32 -15.25
CA LEU A 18 5.97 12.70 -14.96
C LEU A 18 5.58 13.09 -13.54
N GLU A 19 4.35 12.74 -13.11
CA GLU A 19 3.89 12.96 -11.74
C GLU A 19 4.80 12.24 -10.73
N TYR A 20 5.09 10.96 -10.97
CA TYR A 20 6.01 10.18 -10.14
C TYR A 20 7.39 10.83 -10.01
N LEU A 21 7.99 11.26 -11.12
CA LEU A 21 9.31 11.91 -11.13
C LEU A 21 9.29 13.25 -10.39
N LEU A 22 8.22 14.03 -10.55
CA LEU A 22 8.03 15.27 -9.81
C LEU A 22 7.92 14.98 -8.31
N LEU A 23 7.08 14.03 -7.88
CA LEU A 23 6.93 13.67 -6.48
C LEU A 23 8.27 13.22 -5.87
N LEU A 24 9.06 12.43 -6.62
CA LEU A 24 10.34 11.90 -6.15
C LEU A 24 11.44 12.96 -6.06
N LEU A 25 11.53 13.86 -7.05
CA LEU A 25 12.66 14.79 -7.19
C LEU A 25 12.37 16.21 -6.68
N LEU A 26 11.11 16.65 -6.65
CA LEU A 26 10.73 17.99 -6.22
C LEU A 26 11.21 18.35 -4.80
N PRO A 27 11.21 17.45 -3.79
CA PRO A 27 11.71 17.81 -2.46
C PRO A 27 13.22 18.12 -2.44
N VAL A 28 13.95 17.58 -3.42
CA VAL A 28 15.42 17.52 -3.43
C VAL A 28 16.04 18.22 -4.63
N PHE A 29 15.24 18.84 -5.52
CA PHE A 29 15.69 19.38 -6.80
C PHE A 29 16.88 20.34 -6.66
N TRP A 30 16.89 21.13 -5.58
CA TRP A 30 17.91 22.12 -5.27
C TRP A 30 19.30 21.53 -4.99
N GLY A 31 19.37 20.24 -4.65
CA GLY A 31 20.58 19.51 -4.26
C GLY A 31 21.10 18.54 -5.32
N ILE A 32 20.43 18.43 -6.46
CA ILE A 32 20.86 17.58 -7.57
C ILE A 32 21.90 18.35 -8.40
N SER A 33 23.13 17.82 -8.48
CA SER A 33 24.19 18.35 -9.37
C SER A 33 24.61 17.25 -10.35
N PHE A 34 24.84 17.62 -11.61
CA PHE A 34 25.32 16.69 -12.64
C PHE A 34 26.68 16.04 -12.27
N VAL A 35 27.49 16.72 -11.46
CA VAL A 35 28.81 16.23 -11.01
C VAL A 35 28.68 15.17 -9.90
N SER A 36 27.54 15.11 -9.22
CA SER A 36 27.30 14.24 -8.07
C SER A 36 26.37 13.05 -8.36
N LEU A 37 26.03 12.75 -9.62
CA LEU A 37 25.06 11.69 -9.98
C LEU A 37 25.57 10.24 -9.86
N SER A 38 26.87 10.01 -9.70
CA SER A 38 27.44 8.65 -9.59
C SER A 38 26.75 7.72 -8.58
N PRO A 39 26.24 8.19 -7.42
CA PRO A 39 25.51 7.35 -6.48
C PRO A 39 24.15 6.85 -6.99
N LEU A 40 23.61 7.34 -8.10
CA LEU A 40 22.34 6.84 -8.68
C LEU A 40 22.51 5.54 -9.45
N ILE A 41 23.73 5.17 -9.85
CA ILE A 41 23.95 3.95 -10.65
C ILE A 41 23.31 2.71 -10.01
N PRO A 42 23.46 2.47 -8.69
CA PRO A 42 22.85 1.31 -8.05
C PRO A 42 21.32 1.36 -7.96
N CYS A 43 20.69 2.54 -8.04
CA CYS A 43 19.23 2.65 -7.98
C CYS A 43 18.55 2.56 -9.36
N ILE A 44 19.32 2.46 -10.45
CA ILE A 44 18.80 2.31 -11.81
C ILE A 44 17.79 1.15 -11.93
N PRO A 45 18.04 -0.07 -11.38
CA PRO A 45 17.08 -1.17 -11.51
C PRO A 45 15.72 -0.86 -10.88
N SER A 46 15.71 -0.37 -9.64
CA SER A 46 14.46 -0.02 -8.94
C SER A 46 13.74 1.15 -9.61
N PHE A 47 14.50 2.15 -10.05
CA PHE A 47 13.95 3.29 -10.79
C PHE A 47 13.32 2.86 -12.13
N ALA A 48 14.02 2.02 -12.89
CA ALA A 48 13.53 1.48 -14.16
C ALA A 48 12.30 0.60 -13.94
N MET A 49 12.29 -0.24 -12.91
CA MET A 49 11.14 -1.06 -12.56
C MET A 49 9.89 -0.20 -12.31
N ASN A 50 10.00 0.82 -11.46
CA ASN A 50 8.86 1.70 -11.15
C ASN A 50 8.35 2.45 -12.39
N LEU A 51 9.27 2.92 -13.23
CA LEU A 51 8.94 3.72 -14.42
C LEU A 51 8.31 2.88 -15.54
N LEU A 52 8.82 1.67 -15.76
CA LEU A 52 8.34 0.74 -16.80
C LEU A 52 7.11 -0.06 -16.36
N SER A 53 6.77 -0.03 -15.07
CA SER A 53 5.61 -0.75 -14.56
C SER A 53 4.31 -0.19 -15.09
N GLN A 54 3.38 -1.08 -15.42
CA GLN A 54 2.00 -0.72 -15.72
C GLN A 54 1.17 -0.53 -14.43
N ASN A 55 1.69 -0.98 -13.28
CA ASN A 55 1.00 -0.86 -12.01
C ASN A 55 1.18 0.56 -11.45
N LEU A 56 0.09 1.32 -11.36
CA LEU A 56 0.07 2.68 -10.80
C LEU A 56 0.59 2.74 -9.35
N LEU A 57 0.47 1.66 -8.57
CA LEU A 57 0.97 1.61 -7.21
C LEU A 57 2.50 1.79 -7.13
N GLN A 58 3.24 1.39 -8.18
CA GLN A 58 4.70 1.57 -8.25
C GLN A 58 5.12 3.01 -8.59
N LYS A 59 4.17 3.85 -9.00
CA LYS A 59 4.36 5.25 -9.38
C LYS A 59 3.89 6.22 -8.30
N ASP A 60 3.32 5.72 -7.20
CA ASP A 60 3.01 6.50 -6.01
C ASP A 60 4.10 6.30 -4.94
N LEU A 61 4.36 7.34 -4.15
CA LEU A 61 5.27 7.30 -3.02
C LEU A 61 4.67 6.58 -1.80
N LEU A 62 3.34 6.39 -1.75
CA LEU A 62 2.67 5.70 -0.63
C LEU A 62 3.05 4.24 -0.47
N HIS A 63 3.28 3.51 -1.56
CA HIS A 63 3.44 2.05 -1.52
C HIS A 63 4.91 1.60 -1.40
N HIS A 64 5.79 2.50 -0.96
CA HIS A 64 7.20 2.24 -0.65
C HIS A 64 8.08 1.67 -1.77
N TYR A 65 7.58 1.52 -3.01
CA TYR A 65 8.37 1.04 -4.16
C TYR A 65 9.56 1.95 -4.49
N SER A 66 9.53 3.21 -4.07
CA SER A 66 10.61 4.18 -4.28
C SER A 66 11.60 4.26 -3.12
N LEU A 67 11.33 3.58 -2.00
CA LEU A 67 12.18 3.59 -0.81
C LEU A 67 13.64 3.18 -1.11
N PRO A 68 13.92 2.21 -2.01
CA PRO A 68 15.30 1.85 -2.37
C PRO A 68 16.09 2.98 -3.06
N ILE A 69 15.41 3.98 -3.63
CA ILE A 69 16.04 5.09 -4.38
C ILE A 69 16.49 6.21 -3.42
N LEU A 70 15.74 6.44 -2.34
CA LEU A 70 15.98 7.51 -1.37
C LEU A 70 17.39 7.57 -0.79
N PRO A 71 18.03 6.48 -0.32
CA PRO A 71 19.38 6.59 0.26
C PRO A 71 20.40 7.15 -0.73
N PHE A 72 20.26 6.83 -2.02
CA PHE A 72 21.14 7.32 -3.07
C PHE A 72 20.90 8.80 -3.38
N ILE A 73 19.64 9.24 -3.39
CA ILE A 73 19.29 10.67 -3.49
C ILE A 73 19.91 11.45 -2.32
N ILE A 74 19.84 10.92 -1.10
CA ILE A 74 20.44 11.57 0.09
C ILE A 74 21.96 11.70 -0.08
N ILE A 75 22.65 10.67 -0.57
CA ILE A 75 24.10 10.72 -0.81
C ILE A 75 24.46 11.81 -1.84
N ILE A 76 23.69 11.97 -2.91
CA ILE A 76 23.88 13.05 -3.89
C ILE A 76 23.80 14.41 -3.22
N ILE A 77 22.77 14.63 -2.40
CA ILE A 77 22.57 15.89 -1.68
C ILE A 77 23.76 16.17 -0.75
N ILE A 78 24.22 15.17 0.01
CA ILE A 78 25.38 15.28 0.88
C ILE A 78 26.62 15.68 0.07
N LYS A 79 26.86 15.01 -1.06
CA LYS A 79 27.99 15.30 -1.96
C LYS A 79 27.90 16.72 -2.55
N THR A 80 26.73 17.15 -3.00
CA THR A 80 26.48 18.50 -3.54
C THR A 80 26.75 19.57 -2.48
N ILE A 81 26.32 19.35 -1.24
CA ILE A 81 26.58 20.27 -0.12
C ILE A 81 28.08 20.32 0.19
N ALA A 82 28.75 19.16 0.27
CA ALA A 82 30.18 19.06 0.56
C ALA A 82 31.03 19.79 -0.51
N GLN A 83 30.63 19.71 -1.77
CA GLN A 83 31.29 20.39 -2.89
C GLN A 83 30.91 21.87 -3.02
N LYS A 84 30.04 22.39 -2.13
CA LYS A 84 29.49 23.76 -2.18
C LYS A 84 28.76 24.09 -3.51
N GLN A 85 28.33 23.09 -4.27
CA GLN A 85 27.66 23.23 -5.57
C GLN A 85 26.13 23.37 -5.45
N LYS A 86 25.64 23.83 -4.29
CA LYS A 86 24.20 24.02 -4.07
C LYS A 86 23.71 25.26 -4.82
N TRP A 87 22.50 25.17 -5.38
CA TRP A 87 21.91 26.26 -6.14
C TRP A 87 21.21 27.29 -5.25
N ILE A 88 21.02 26.98 -3.96
CA ILE A 88 20.21 27.79 -3.04
C ILE A 88 20.89 27.96 -1.66
N HIS A 89 20.65 29.10 -1.00
CA HIS A 89 21.11 29.35 0.37
C HIS A 89 20.46 28.40 1.40
N LYS A 90 21.19 28.13 2.50
CA LYS A 90 20.78 27.17 3.56
C LYS A 90 19.37 27.43 4.14
N LYS A 91 18.99 28.70 4.32
CA LYS A 91 17.67 29.08 4.87
C LYS A 91 16.49 28.64 3.99
N TYR A 92 16.66 28.70 2.67
CA TYR A 92 15.63 28.29 1.72
C TYR A 92 15.57 26.77 1.55
N ILE A 93 16.70 26.08 1.72
CA ILE A 93 16.73 24.61 1.74
C ILE A 93 15.85 24.07 2.86
N PHE A 94 16.00 24.63 4.07
CA PHE A 94 15.17 24.25 5.21
C PHE A 94 13.69 24.53 4.95
N LEU A 95 13.35 25.74 4.51
CA LEU A 95 11.98 26.12 4.20
C LEU A 95 11.36 25.22 3.12
N TRP A 96 12.10 24.95 2.05
CA TRP A 96 11.66 24.10 0.95
C TRP A 96 11.44 22.65 1.39
N SER A 97 12.36 22.11 2.21
CA SER A 97 12.24 20.76 2.75
C SER A 97 11.00 20.64 3.65
N LEU A 98 10.73 21.66 4.47
CA LEU A 98 9.56 21.70 5.33
C LEU A 98 8.25 21.76 4.53
N ILE A 99 8.19 22.64 3.52
CA ILE A 99 7.01 22.75 2.63
C ILE A 99 6.79 21.43 1.89
N SER A 100 7.84 20.86 1.31
CA SER A 100 7.77 19.59 0.57
C SER A 100 7.32 18.44 1.46
N PHE A 101 7.83 18.40 2.70
CA PHE A 101 7.40 17.42 3.69
C PHE A 101 5.90 17.55 4.00
N ILE A 102 5.41 18.76 4.28
CA ILE A 102 3.99 18.98 4.59
C ILE A 102 3.10 18.62 3.39
N MET A 103 3.50 18.99 2.17
CA MET A 103 2.75 18.64 0.96
C MET A 103 2.72 17.13 0.70
N LEU A 104 3.83 16.42 0.90
CA LEU A 104 3.93 14.98 0.65
C LEU A 104 3.47 14.09 1.80
N ALA A 105 3.33 14.63 3.01
CA ALA A 105 2.92 13.87 4.19
C ALA A 105 1.52 13.27 4.07
N LYS A 106 0.71 13.69 3.07
CA LYS A 106 -0.67 13.25 2.83
C LYS A 106 -1.45 13.17 4.16
N LEU A 107 -1.43 14.26 4.94
CA LEU A 107 -1.93 14.31 6.32
C LEU A 107 -3.39 13.83 6.46
N GLY A 108 -4.23 14.05 5.44
CA GLY A 108 -5.62 13.56 5.43
C GLY A 108 -5.77 12.04 5.48
N ASN A 109 -4.76 11.27 5.06
CA ASN A 109 -4.77 9.80 5.17
C ASN A 109 -4.69 9.34 6.63
N PHE A 110 -4.06 10.12 7.52
CA PHE A 110 -4.02 9.78 8.94
C PHE A 110 -5.42 9.71 9.54
N THR A 111 -6.22 10.75 9.34
CA THR A 111 -7.57 10.80 9.89
C THR A 111 -8.56 9.88 9.17
N SER A 112 -8.42 9.72 7.85
CA SER A 112 -9.41 8.95 7.06
C SER A 112 -9.09 7.45 6.91
N ARG A 113 -7.82 7.05 6.74
CA ARG A 113 -7.44 5.66 6.44
C ARG A 113 -6.85 4.93 7.64
N TYR A 114 -5.99 5.60 8.40
CA TYR A 114 -5.27 4.94 9.50
C TYR A 114 -6.11 4.89 10.78
N LEU A 115 -6.79 5.98 11.15
CA LEU A 115 -7.59 6.05 12.37
C LEU A 115 -8.95 5.34 12.27
N ILE A 116 -9.46 5.03 11.07
CA ILE A 116 -10.79 4.42 10.87
C ILE A 116 -10.96 3.05 11.54
N SER A 117 -9.85 2.33 11.75
CA SER A 117 -9.85 1.00 12.37
C SER A 117 -9.89 1.03 13.90
N LEU A 118 -9.65 2.19 14.52
CA LEU A 118 -9.56 2.31 15.98
C LEU A 118 -10.86 1.92 16.67
N ASP A 119 -11.99 2.35 16.12
CA ASP A 119 -13.31 2.07 16.69
C ASP A 119 -13.69 0.58 16.60
N THR A 120 -13.08 -0.14 15.65
CA THR A 120 -13.33 -1.58 15.44
C THR A 120 -12.38 -2.49 16.21
N TRP A 121 -11.27 -1.97 16.74
CA TRP A 121 -10.19 -2.78 17.32
C TRP A 121 -10.67 -3.81 18.35
N THR A 122 -11.50 -3.37 19.30
CA THR A 122 -12.05 -4.24 20.34
C THR A 122 -12.98 -5.30 19.75
N ALA A 123 -13.83 -4.93 18.80
CA ALA A 123 -14.73 -5.85 18.13
C ALA A 123 -13.98 -6.88 17.27
N SER A 124 -12.91 -6.46 16.57
CA SER A 124 -12.05 -7.36 15.79
C SER A 124 -11.36 -8.38 16.69
N LYS A 125 -10.80 -7.97 17.83
CA LYS A 125 -10.22 -8.89 18.82
C LYS A 125 -11.24 -9.88 19.35
N GLU A 126 -12.44 -9.40 19.69
CA GLU A 126 -13.52 -10.25 20.19
C GLU A 126 -13.96 -11.27 19.11
N ALA A 127 -14.10 -10.85 17.86
CA ALA A 127 -14.40 -11.75 16.74
C ALA A 127 -13.30 -12.81 16.56
N ILE A 128 -12.03 -12.41 16.53
CA ILE A 128 -10.88 -13.31 16.36
C ILE A 128 -10.84 -14.37 17.47
N SER A 129 -11.15 -13.99 18.72
CA SER A 129 -11.16 -14.92 19.85
C SER A 129 -12.20 -16.06 19.71
N ARG A 130 -13.23 -15.85 18.88
CA ARG A 130 -14.31 -16.83 18.63
C ARG A 130 -14.00 -17.78 17.47
N ILE A 131 -12.91 -17.55 16.74
CA ILE A 131 -12.45 -18.37 15.63
C ILE A 131 -11.56 -19.49 16.18
N ALA A 132 -11.91 -20.74 15.88
CA ALA A 132 -11.13 -21.91 16.30
C ALA A 132 -9.73 -21.92 15.69
N GLU A 133 -8.76 -22.58 16.34
CA GLU A 133 -7.35 -22.51 15.88
C GLU A 133 -7.09 -23.27 14.58
N GLU A 134 -7.80 -24.37 14.36
CA GLU A 134 -7.62 -25.24 13.19
C GLU A 134 -8.55 -24.91 12.02
N SER A 135 -9.33 -23.82 12.11
CA SER A 135 -10.34 -23.48 11.11
C SER A 135 -9.78 -22.75 9.89
N SER A 136 -10.37 -22.98 8.72
CA SER A 136 -10.12 -22.17 7.53
C SER A 136 -10.89 -20.85 7.56
N VAL A 137 -10.22 -19.73 7.31
CA VAL A 137 -10.77 -18.38 7.44
C VAL A 137 -10.62 -17.56 6.16
N LEU A 138 -11.73 -17.00 5.69
CA LEU A 138 -11.74 -15.94 4.69
C LEU A 138 -11.83 -14.57 5.38
N THR A 139 -10.89 -13.67 5.13
CA THR A 139 -10.88 -12.34 5.75
C THR A 139 -10.27 -11.26 4.85
N TYR A 140 -10.22 -10.02 5.34
CA TYR A 140 -9.63 -8.87 4.67
C TYR A 140 -8.18 -8.61 5.13
N THR A 141 -7.43 -7.88 4.30
CA THR A 141 -5.96 -7.70 4.40
C THR A 141 -5.46 -7.23 5.76
N TYR A 142 -6.22 -6.40 6.48
CA TYR A 142 -5.77 -5.86 7.77
C TYR A 142 -5.84 -6.88 8.93
N ILE A 143 -6.69 -7.91 8.86
CA ILE A 143 -6.82 -8.91 9.93
C ILE A 143 -6.03 -10.19 9.64
N ALA A 144 -5.78 -10.50 8.37
CA ALA A 144 -5.02 -11.69 7.98
C ALA A 144 -3.73 -11.94 8.78
N PRO A 145 -2.85 -10.93 9.03
CA PRO A 145 -1.65 -11.15 9.84
C PRO A 145 -1.96 -11.63 11.27
N HIS A 146 -3.05 -11.15 11.87
CA HIS A 146 -3.46 -11.49 13.24
C HIS A 146 -4.07 -12.88 13.39
N ILE A 147 -4.45 -13.52 12.29
CA ILE A 147 -4.99 -14.88 12.25
C ILE A 147 -4.13 -15.82 11.41
N SER A 148 -2.90 -15.42 11.06
CA SER A 148 -2.00 -16.17 10.19
C SER A 148 -1.59 -17.54 10.75
N HIS A 149 -1.77 -17.75 12.05
CA HIS A 149 -1.56 -19.04 12.74
C HIS A 149 -2.69 -20.05 12.56
N ARG A 150 -3.76 -19.70 11.84
CA ARG A 150 -4.86 -20.62 11.50
C ARG A 150 -4.45 -21.56 10.35
N SER A 151 -5.13 -22.70 10.24
CA SER A 151 -4.81 -23.74 9.25
C SER A 151 -4.80 -23.26 7.81
N THR A 152 -5.73 -22.36 7.46
CA THR A 152 -5.77 -21.71 6.15
C THR A 152 -6.38 -20.31 6.30
N VAL A 153 -5.69 -19.30 5.77
CA VAL A 153 -6.18 -17.92 5.70
C VAL A 153 -6.15 -17.47 4.24
N LYS A 154 -7.29 -17.04 3.72
CA LYS A 154 -7.36 -16.40 2.40
C LYS A 154 -7.87 -14.98 2.52
N LEU A 155 -7.37 -14.14 1.61
CA LEU A 155 -7.77 -12.74 1.49
C LEU A 155 -8.97 -12.62 0.58
N ILE A 156 -9.86 -11.70 0.93
CA ILE A 156 -10.90 -11.21 0.03
C ILE A 156 -10.20 -10.39 -1.05
N GLU A 157 -10.16 -10.94 -2.26
CA GLU A 157 -9.62 -10.26 -3.43
C GLU A 157 -10.75 -9.61 -4.22
N GLN A 158 -10.43 -8.51 -4.90
CA GLN A 158 -11.41 -7.64 -5.54
C GLN A 158 -12.07 -8.27 -6.80
N GLU A 159 -11.50 -9.35 -7.35
CA GLU A 159 -11.90 -9.91 -8.66
C GLU A 159 -12.01 -11.45 -8.68
N ALA A 160 -11.92 -12.13 -7.54
CA ALA A 160 -11.95 -13.59 -7.50
C ALA A 160 -13.36 -14.13 -7.21
N ASP A 161 -13.80 -15.13 -7.99
CA ASP A 161 -14.95 -15.97 -7.64
C ASP A 161 -14.53 -16.92 -6.51
N ILE A 162 -14.68 -16.43 -5.28
CA ILE A 162 -14.23 -17.15 -4.09
C ILE A 162 -15.29 -18.19 -3.73
N ASN A 163 -14.98 -19.48 -3.89
CA ASN A 163 -15.82 -20.55 -3.35
C ASN A 163 -15.86 -20.44 -1.82
N LEU A 164 -16.96 -19.90 -1.28
CA LEU A 164 -17.12 -19.66 0.15
C LEU A 164 -17.14 -20.96 0.96
N GLU A 165 -17.55 -22.08 0.38
CA GLU A 165 -17.75 -23.34 1.09
C GLU A 165 -16.46 -24.00 1.57
N GLN A 166 -15.30 -23.58 1.06
CA GLN A 166 -14.00 -24.07 1.53
C GLN A 166 -13.62 -23.49 2.92
N PHE A 167 -14.35 -22.48 3.41
CA PHE A 167 -14.05 -21.79 4.65
C PHE A 167 -15.02 -22.15 5.78
N ASP A 168 -14.48 -22.42 6.96
CA ASP A 168 -15.25 -22.63 8.18
C ASP A 168 -15.74 -21.30 8.77
N HIS A 169 -14.93 -20.25 8.63
CA HIS A 169 -15.23 -18.92 9.13
C HIS A 169 -15.00 -17.83 8.08
N ILE A 170 -15.87 -16.82 8.08
CA ILE A 170 -15.75 -15.65 7.22
C ILE A 170 -15.83 -14.40 8.10
N LEU A 171 -14.74 -13.62 8.14
CA LEU A 171 -14.61 -12.43 8.97
C LEU A 171 -14.56 -11.18 8.09
N LEU A 172 -15.60 -10.34 8.19
CA LEU A 172 -15.83 -9.17 7.34
C LEU A 172 -15.85 -7.88 8.14
N ASN A 173 -15.59 -6.77 7.45
CA ASN A 173 -15.69 -5.41 7.96
C ASN A 173 -16.31 -4.47 6.92
N ASP A 174 -17.37 -3.74 7.27
CA ASP A 174 -18.11 -2.87 6.33
C ASP A 174 -17.31 -1.66 5.80
N PHE A 175 -16.19 -1.29 6.45
CA PHE A 175 -15.38 -0.16 5.98
C PHE A 175 -14.68 -0.41 4.64
N LEU A 176 -14.60 -1.67 4.18
CA LEU A 176 -14.00 -2.04 2.91
C LEU A 176 -15.10 -2.41 1.91
N SER A 177 -15.23 -1.65 0.83
CA SER A 177 -16.23 -1.87 -0.22
C SER A 177 -16.22 -3.30 -0.81
N GLN A 178 -15.05 -3.94 -0.85
CA GLN A 178 -14.88 -5.33 -1.29
C GLN A 178 -15.65 -6.33 -0.41
N ASN A 179 -15.78 -6.03 0.89
CA ASN A 179 -16.45 -6.91 1.84
C ASN A 179 -17.97 -6.89 1.69
N GLU A 180 -18.55 -5.82 1.15
CA GLU A 180 -20.01 -5.72 0.97
C GLU A 180 -20.53 -6.74 -0.05
N GLN A 181 -19.81 -6.96 -1.16
CA GLN A 181 -20.18 -7.99 -2.14
C GLN A 181 -20.16 -9.40 -1.51
N VAL A 182 -19.09 -9.72 -0.79
CA VAL A 182 -18.94 -11.02 -0.11
C VAL A 182 -19.98 -11.18 1.00
N LYS A 183 -20.26 -10.12 1.77
CA LYS A 183 -21.28 -10.11 2.82
C LYS A 183 -22.67 -10.44 2.26
N GLU A 184 -23.04 -9.85 1.14
CA GLU A 184 -24.31 -10.16 0.47
C GLU A 184 -24.34 -11.57 -0.11
N GLN A 185 -23.22 -12.10 -0.62
CA GLN A 185 -23.13 -13.50 -1.05
C GLN A 185 -23.28 -14.47 0.13
N VAL A 186 -22.60 -14.22 1.25
CA VAL A 186 -22.67 -15.06 2.45
C VAL A 186 -24.06 -15.04 3.08
N LYS A 187 -24.73 -13.88 3.13
CA LYS A 187 -26.11 -13.77 3.64
C LYS A 187 -27.12 -14.55 2.79
N LYS A 188 -26.89 -14.67 1.48
CA LYS A 188 -27.74 -15.47 0.58
C LYS A 188 -27.47 -16.97 0.70
N ASN A 189 -26.34 -17.37 1.29
CA ASN A 189 -25.95 -18.75 1.43
C ASN A 189 -26.44 -19.31 2.78
N ASN A 190 -27.35 -20.29 2.73
CA ASN A 190 -27.90 -20.93 3.92
C ASN A 190 -26.89 -21.81 4.69
N HIS A 191 -25.69 -22.04 4.13
CA HIS A 191 -24.62 -22.79 4.80
C HIS A 191 -23.85 -21.97 5.84
N PHE A 192 -24.13 -20.67 5.99
CA PHE A 192 -23.43 -19.82 6.95
C PHE A 192 -24.40 -19.18 7.94
N SER A 193 -23.99 -19.15 9.21
CA SER A 193 -24.71 -18.45 10.28
C SER A 193 -23.86 -17.30 10.83
N LEU A 194 -24.50 -16.17 11.11
CA LEU A 194 -23.83 -15.04 11.76
C LEU A 194 -23.70 -15.34 13.26
N ILE A 195 -22.47 -15.43 13.76
CA ILE A 195 -22.18 -15.77 15.16
C ILE A 195 -21.66 -14.57 15.98
N PHE A 196 -21.26 -13.49 15.32
CA PHE A 196 -20.85 -12.26 15.97
C PHE A 196 -21.05 -11.06 15.05
N GLN A 197 -21.62 -9.98 15.62
CA GLN A 197 -21.78 -8.69 14.97
C GLN A 197 -21.57 -7.57 15.99
N LYS A 198 -20.58 -6.70 15.75
CA LYS A 198 -20.31 -5.52 16.59
C LYS A 198 -19.43 -4.53 15.85
N ASN A 199 -19.70 -3.23 15.96
CA ASN A 199 -18.90 -2.14 15.38
C ASN A 199 -18.48 -2.44 13.92
N HIS A 200 -19.43 -2.78 13.06
CA HIS A 200 -19.20 -3.08 11.63
C HIS A 200 -18.35 -4.34 11.34
N ILE A 201 -18.01 -5.12 12.36
CA ILE A 201 -17.36 -6.43 12.22
C ILE A 201 -18.42 -7.53 12.23
N TYR A 202 -18.33 -8.44 11.27
CA TYR A 202 -19.22 -9.58 11.11
C TYR A 202 -18.41 -10.87 11.04
N LEU A 203 -18.78 -11.85 11.85
CA LEU A 203 -18.21 -13.19 11.80
C LEU A 203 -19.29 -14.20 11.47
N PHE A 204 -19.11 -14.88 10.35
CA PHE A 204 -19.93 -15.99 9.95
C PHE A 204 -19.21 -17.31 10.25
N LYS A 205 -20.00 -18.32 10.63
CA LYS A 205 -19.55 -19.70 10.82
C LYS A 205 -20.35 -20.62 9.92
N LYS A 206 -19.64 -21.51 9.23
CA LYS A 206 -20.24 -22.56 8.42
C LYS A 206 -21.08 -23.48 9.32
N LEU A 207 -22.32 -23.73 8.91
CA LEU A 207 -23.19 -24.71 9.53
C LEU A 207 -22.69 -26.10 9.13
N ILE A 208 -22.38 -26.91 10.13
CA ILE A 208 -22.10 -28.33 9.91
C ILE A 208 -23.46 -28.97 9.65
N ASN A 209 -23.76 -29.34 8.41
CA ASN A 209 -24.86 -30.28 8.15
C ASN A 209 -24.51 -31.57 8.89
N LYS A 210 -25.33 -31.91 9.90
CA LYS A 210 -25.36 -33.24 10.50
C LYS A 210 -26.05 -34.20 9.56
#